data_AF-A0AA35L432-F1
#
_entry.id   AF-A0AA35L432-F1
#
_cell.length_a   1.000
_cell.length_b   1.000
_cell.length_c   1.000
_cell.angle_alpha   90.00
_cell.angle_beta   90.00
_cell.angle_gamma   90.00
#
_symmetry.space_group_name_H-M   'P 1'
#
loop_
_entity.id
_entity.type
_entity.pdbx_description
1 polymer ?
#
loop_
_entity_poly.entity_id
_entity_poly.type
_entity_poly.pdbx_seq_one_letter_code
_entity_poly.pdbx_strand_id
1 'polypeptide(L)'
;MLRLQGWRVLCNWDKQSGHRTVGWLESFPASKCGDSELTGSTILFRDLQCLVSIAMRGLVNMKNKLLFNMNLPWLIKLSTDIIFRGDSTRFLCLKIDSSSDELDKENNILVKNLAGMGVDVKMVRKRQPGVLKRQITNEDGLKIFLQGKGANREAIASIISRYPRAITRSHQSLKERWEIWRSILMTDMEIVTILKRSPESFFRSGNNENMQKNITLFCSIGLTSKDLGNMLTRVPRVFSNSIELNKQMISLLNDIYLDLGGEKPDDFVKQIISKNVFILLRSSKQVKANVQFLQSSLSLSNKEFLTLLHGQGGDVLDLSNEYLKKTLANVKEKLLSHGCTELEANMFVLKHLRILYLSPQNLNDKIDCLLQTNSCLLKGPSPGDGRRQHKTQLRA
;
A
#
# COMPACT_ATOMS: atom_id res chain seq x y z
N MET A 1 -26.60 -33.18 25.23
CA MET A 1 -27.52 -32.53 26.20
C MET A 1 -26.65 -31.85 27.24
N LEU A 2 -26.89 -30.54 27.51
CA LEU A 2 -26.30 -29.72 28.60
C LEU A 2 -24.82 -29.31 28.41
N ARG A 3 -24.34 -28.12 28.78
CA ARG A 3 -24.92 -26.83 29.19
C ARG A 3 -23.79 -25.79 29.11
N LEU A 4 -24.10 -24.60 28.62
CA LEU A 4 -23.27 -23.40 28.70
C LEU A 4 -23.42 -22.74 30.08
N GLN A 5 -22.29 -22.33 30.68
CA GLN A 5 -22.15 -21.24 31.66
C GLN A 5 -20.78 -20.60 31.32
N GLY A 6 -20.57 -19.31 31.09
CA GLY A 6 -21.32 -18.10 31.44
C GLY A 6 -20.53 -17.33 32.48
N TRP A 7 -19.71 -16.34 32.10
CA TRP A 7 -19.17 -15.34 33.03
C TRP A 7 -19.23 -13.94 32.42
N ARG A 8 -19.61 -13.00 33.28
CA ARG A 8 -20.07 -11.63 33.05
C ARG A 8 -18.96 -10.63 33.38
N VAL A 9 -19.11 -9.44 32.77
CA VAL A 9 -18.39 -8.17 32.92
C VAL A 9 -18.04 -7.78 34.37
N LEU A 10 -16.85 -7.20 34.55
CA LEU A 10 -16.57 -6.21 35.60
C LEU A 10 -15.95 -4.96 34.95
N CYS A 11 -16.73 -3.88 34.94
CA CYS A 11 -16.24 -2.52 34.78
C CYS A 11 -15.61 -2.09 36.11
N ASN A 12 -14.50 -1.36 36.06
CA ASN A 12 -14.20 -0.41 37.13
C ASN A 12 -13.80 0.93 36.52
N TRP A 13 -14.50 1.96 36.99
CA TRP A 13 -14.33 3.37 36.70
C TRP A 13 -13.50 3.93 37.85
N ASP A 14 -12.49 4.73 37.57
CA ASP A 14 -12.02 5.67 38.59
C ASP A 14 -11.87 7.08 38.00
N LYS A 15 -12.50 8.01 38.72
CA LYS A 15 -12.67 9.43 38.46
C LYS A 15 -11.74 10.15 39.43
N GLN A 16 -10.55 10.54 39.00
CA GLN A 16 -9.83 11.67 39.59
C GLN A 16 -8.61 12.03 38.72
N SER A 17 -8.42 13.33 38.50
CA SER A 17 -7.37 13.98 37.68
C SER A 17 -7.59 14.00 36.16
N GLY A 18 -8.46 14.92 35.72
CA GLY A 18 -8.40 15.41 34.34
C GLY A 18 -7.13 16.23 34.13
N HIS A 19 -6.16 15.68 33.39
CA HIS A 19 -5.16 16.37 32.55
C HIS A 19 -4.21 15.30 31.97
N ARG A 20 -4.03 15.27 30.63
CA ARG A 20 -2.96 14.50 29.97
C ARG A 20 -1.73 15.37 29.85
N THR A 21 -0.66 15.01 30.55
CA THR A 21 0.71 15.43 30.23
C THR A 21 1.43 14.29 29.49
N VAL A 22 2.21 14.69 28.49
CA VAL A 22 3.01 13.82 27.63
C VAL A 22 4.35 13.61 28.31
N GLY A 23 4.74 12.37 28.57
CA GLY A 23 6.04 12.02 29.14
C GLY A 23 6.56 10.73 28.53
N TRP A 24 7.68 10.83 27.80
CA TRP A 24 8.47 9.70 27.33
C TRP A 24 9.32 9.19 28.49
N LEU A 25 9.29 7.88 28.75
CA LEU A 25 10.34 7.19 29.47
C LEU A 25 10.42 5.74 28.98
N GLU A 26 11.57 5.44 28.40
CA GLU A 26 12.01 4.11 28.01
C GLU A 26 12.14 3.20 29.22
N SER A 27 11.64 1.97 29.13
CA SER A 27 12.22 0.76 29.73
C SER A 27 11.41 -0.46 29.27
N PHE A 28 12.01 -1.29 28.41
CA PHE A 28 11.53 -2.64 28.10
C PHE A 28 11.80 -3.58 29.29
N PRO A 29 10.89 -4.52 29.57
CA PRO A 29 11.30 -5.87 29.88
C PRO A 29 10.72 -6.90 28.90
N ALA A 30 11.45 -7.99 28.79
CA ALA A 30 11.40 -9.00 27.75
C ALA A 30 10.12 -9.87 27.73
N SER A 31 9.82 -10.31 26.50
CA SER A 31 9.19 -11.57 26.08
C SER A 31 8.02 -12.16 26.90
N LYS A 32 6.84 -12.16 26.26
CA LYS A 32 6.05 -13.40 26.11
C LYS A 32 5.37 -13.40 24.74
N CYS A 33 5.68 -14.47 24.00
CA CYS A 33 5.22 -14.76 22.65
C CYS A 33 3.76 -15.23 22.70
N GLY A 34 2.92 -14.65 21.85
CA GLY A 34 1.55 -15.09 21.57
C GLY A 34 1.23 -14.70 20.13
N ASP A 35 1.13 -15.71 19.27
CA ASP A 35 0.96 -15.56 17.83
C ASP A 35 -0.39 -14.96 17.45
N SER A 36 -0.36 -13.81 16.76
CA SER A 36 -1.28 -13.45 15.67
C SER A 36 -0.86 -12.10 15.07
N GLU A 37 -0.85 -11.99 13.74
CA GLU A 37 -0.52 -10.80 12.91
C GLU A 37 0.96 -10.62 12.49
N LEU A 38 1.36 -11.35 11.44
CA LEU A 38 2.54 -11.03 10.64
C LEU A 38 2.26 -9.81 9.74
N THR A 39 2.61 -8.63 10.24
CA THR A 39 2.61 -7.38 9.48
C THR A 39 3.79 -7.35 8.50
N GLY A 40 3.63 -6.73 7.32
CA GLY A 40 4.67 -6.66 6.28
C GLY A 40 6.01 -6.02 6.72
N SER A 41 6.05 -5.40 7.91
CA SER A 41 7.26 -4.85 8.52
C SER A 41 8.23 -5.93 9.03
N THR A 42 7.73 -7.05 9.56
CA THR A 42 8.56 -8.15 10.10
C THR A 42 9.26 -8.94 9.00
N ILE A 43 8.66 -8.99 7.80
CA ILE A 43 9.26 -9.67 6.63
C ILE A 43 10.38 -8.81 6.03
N LEU A 44 10.15 -7.49 5.86
CA LEU A 44 11.20 -6.55 5.44
C LEU A 44 12.39 -6.56 6.42
N PHE A 45 12.15 -6.72 7.72
CA PHE A 45 13.21 -6.82 8.73
C PHE A 45 14.07 -8.10 8.59
N ARG A 46 13.47 -9.25 8.27
CA ARG A 46 14.20 -10.49 7.94
C ARG A 46 14.99 -10.39 6.63
N ASP A 47 14.42 -9.71 5.62
CA ASP A 47 15.10 -9.46 4.35
C ASP A 47 16.32 -8.52 4.53
N LEU A 48 16.20 -7.51 5.40
CA LEU A 48 17.30 -6.64 5.82
C LEU A 48 18.37 -7.37 6.64
N GLN A 49 18.02 -8.39 7.44
CA GLN A 49 19.01 -9.20 8.16
C GLN A 49 19.93 -10.02 7.22
N CYS A 50 19.50 -10.36 6.01
CA CYS A 50 20.33 -11.04 5.02
C CYS A 50 21.40 -10.13 4.35
N LEU A 51 21.22 -8.80 4.38
CA LEU A 51 22.27 -7.86 3.97
C LEU A 51 23.55 -8.04 4.81
N VAL A 52 23.40 -8.43 6.07
CA VAL A 52 24.54 -8.69 6.97
C VAL A 52 25.39 -9.85 6.45
N SER A 53 24.79 -10.92 5.92
CA SER A 53 25.54 -12.08 5.42
C SER A 53 26.28 -11.81 4.10
N ILE A 54 25.80 -10.88 3.28
CA ILE A 54 26.41 -10.49 2.00
C ILE A 54 27.49 -9.43 2.23
N ALA A 55 27.25 -8.47 3.13
CA ALA A 55 28.27 -7.51 3.57
C ALA A 55 29.51 -8.21 4.18
N MET A 56 29.31 -9.36 4.84
CA MET A 56 30.39 -10.16 5.43
C MET A 56 31.33 -10.81 4.41
N ARG A 57 30.92 -11.04 3.16
CA ARG A 57 31.82 -11.59 2.11
C ARG A 57 32.60 -10.49 1.38
N GLY A 58 31.99 -9.33 1.14
CA GLY A 58 32.67 -8.17 0.55
C GLY A 58 33.80 -7.61 1.44
N LEU A 59 33.65 -7.71 2.76
CA LEU A 59 34.64 -7.21 3.74
C LEU A 59 35.89 -8.09 3.89
N VAL A 60 35.84 -9.38 3.54
CA VAL A 60 37.02 -10.27 3.61
C VAL A 60 38.02 -9.98 2.49
N ASN A 61 37.55 -9.46 1.35
CA ASN A 61 38.41 -9.10 0.21
C ASN A 61 39.01 -7.69 0.28
N MET A 62 38.59 -6.84 1.21
CA MET A 62 39.12 -5.47 1.37
C MET A 62 40.46 -5.39 2.12
N LYS A 63 40.96 -6.48 2.73
CA LYS A 63 42.22 -6.45 3.49
C LYS A 63 43.50 -6.41 2.65
N ASN A 64 43.41 -6.51 1.31
CA ASN A 64 44.60 -6.56 0.44
C ASN A 64 44.83 -5.36 -0.47
N LYS A 65 44.11 -4.23 -0.30
CA LYS A 65 44.48 -2.98 -0.99
C LYS A 65 44.57 -1.82 -0.01
N LEU A 66 45.80 -1.68 0.48
CA LEU A 66 46.39 -0.56 1.19
C LEU A 66 45.89 0.81 0.70
N LEU A 67 45.60 1.66 1.69
CA LEU A 67 46.14 3.01 1.88
C LEU A 67 46.43 3.82 0.61
N PHE A 68 45.73 4.93 0.39
CA PHE A 68 46.33 6.27 0.39
C PHE A 68 45.28 7.38 0.17
N ASN A 69 45.41 8.39 1.04
CA ASN A 69 45.12 9.83 0.92
C ASN A 69 43.71 10.41 0.75
N MET A 70 43.43 11.33 1.68
CA MET A 70 42.35 12.31 1.76
C MET A 70 42.66 13.56 0.91
N ASN A 71 41.63 14.24 0.40
CA ASN A 71 41.30 15.64 0.77
C ASN A 71 40.05 16.17 0.04
N LEU A 72 39.15 16.77 0.82
CA LEU A 72 37.99 17.64 0.49
C LEU A 72 38.49 19.09 0.13
N PRO A 73 37.66 20.14 -0.08
CA PRO A 73 36.23 20.29 -0.45
C PRO A 73 35.93 21.47 -1.44
N TRP A 74 34.68 21.64 -1.88
CA TRP A 74 34.00 22.97 -1.92
C TRP A 74 32.48 22.89 -2.19
N LEU A 75 31.75 23.77 -1.53
CA LEU A 75 30.32 24.10 -1.67
C LEU A 75 30.16 25.33 -2.58
N ILE A 76 29.18 25.35 -3.49
CA ILE A 76 28.47 26.57 -3.91
C ILE A 76 26.97 26.26 -4.09
N LYS A 77 26.19 27.30 -3.83
CA LYS A 77 24.77 27.43 -3.48
C LYS A 77 23.98 28.08 -4.62
N LEU A 78 22.63 27.89 -4.61
CA LEU A 78 21.57 28.59 -5.39
C LEU A 78 21.48 28.22 -6.90
N SER A 79 20.31 28.17 -7.56
CA SER A 79 19.10 28.98 -7.43
C SER A 79 17.81 28.27 -7.88
N THR A 80 16.70 28.90 -7.54
CA THR A 80 15.27 28.60 -7.80
C THR A 80 14.78 28.87 -9.23
N ASP A 81 13.69 28.16 -9.54
CA ASP A 81 12.62 28.37 -10.54
C ASP A 81 12.93 28.28 -12.04
N ILE A 82 12.13 27.47 -12.77
CA ILE A 82 11.06 27.95 -13.69
C ILE A 82 10.48 26.80 -14.56
N ILE A 83 9.14 26.73 -14.58
CA ILE A 83 8.18 26.25 -15.62
C ILE A 83 8.08 24.76 -16.00
N PHE A 84 6.88 24.20 -15.81
CA PHE A 84 6.17 23.51 -16.91
C PHE A 84 4.67 23.80 -16.87
N ARG A 85 4.22 24.63 -17.83
CA ARG A 85 2.86 24.66 -18.39
C ARG A 85 2.62 23.37 -19.17
N GLY A 86 1.39 22.87 -19.17
CA GLY A 86 1.00 21.76 -20.03
C GLY A 86 -0.47 21.43 -19.85
N ASP A 87 -1.33 22.30 -20.40
CA ASP A 87 -2.76 22.07 -20.53
C ASP A 87 -3.06 20.87 -21.44
N SER A 88 -4.01 20.03 -21.02
CA SER A 88 -4.74 19.18 -21.95
C SER A 88 -6.15 18.93 -21.42
N THR A 89 -7.07 19.82 -21.81
CA THR A 89 -8.51 19.57 -21.73
C THR A 89 -9.07 19.58 -23.13
N ARG A 90 -9.48 18.41 -23.62
CA ARG A 90 -10.49 18.31 -24.67
C ARG A 90 -11.66 17.53 -24.10
N PHE A 91 -12.81 18.19 -24.00
CA PHE A 91 -14.08 17.62 -24.42
C PHE A 91 -14.98 18.78 -24.87
N LEU A 92 -15.24 18.82 -26.18
CA LEU A 92 -16.27 19.63 -26.82
C LEU A 92 -17.65 19.11 -26.37
N CYS A 93 -18.53 20.01 -25.94
CA CYS A 93 -19.96 19.76 -25.87
C CYS A 93 -20.66 20.89 -26.61
N LEU A 94 -21.41 20.53 -27.65
CA LEU A 94 -22.23 21.42 -28.46
C LEU A 94 -23.32 22.04 -27.58
N LYS A 95 -23.34 23.37 -27.53
CA LYS A 95 -24.42 24.16 -26.92
C LYS A 95 -25.68 24.01 -27.77
N ILE A 96 -26.75 23.51 -27.17
CA ILE A 96 -28.12 23.75 -27.63
C ILE A 96 -28.67 24.82 -26.69
N ASP A 97 -28.93 26.01 -27.23
CA ASP A 97 -29.41 27.15 -26.47
C ASP A 97 -30.86 26.95 -26.04
N SER A 98 -31.07 26.80 -24.73
CA SER A 98 -32.33 27.15 -24.06
C SER A 98 -32.05 27.52 -22.59
N SER A 99 -32.27 28.80 -22.27
CA SER A 99 -32.34 29.46 -20.93
C SER A 99 -31.59 28.79 -19.76
N SER A 100 -30.30 29.12 -19.56
CA SER A 100 -29.38 28.41 -18.65
C SER A 100 -29.04 29.09 -17.31
N ASP A 101 -29.60 30.24 -16.96
CA ASP A 101 -29.09 31.02 -15.81
C ASP A 101 -29.44 30.46 -14.41
N GLU A 102 -30.46 29.61 -14.28
CA GLU A 102 -30.79 28.97 -12.98
C GLU A 102 -30.08 27.63 -12.74
N LEU A 103 -29.69 26.93 -13.81
CA LEU A 103 -29.06 25.60 -13.71
C LEU A 103 -27.59 25.64 -13.25
N ASP A 104 -26.98 26.84 -13.22
CA ASP A 104 -25.58 27.00 -12.85
C ASP A 104 -25.34 27.32 -11.36
N LYS A 105 -26.39 27.58 -10.58
CA LYS A 105 -26.28 27.90 -9.15
C LYS A 105 -26.23 26.63 -8.28
N GLU A 106 -25.44 26.67 -7.21
CA GLU A 106 -25.42 25.60 -6.21
C GLU A 106 -26.76 25.53 -5.47
N ASN A 107 -27.18 24.30 -5.13
CA ASN A 107 -28.33 24.06 -4.28
C ASN A 107 -27.98 24.47 -2.84
N ASN A 108 -28.43 25.66 -2.44
CA ASN A 108 -28.17 26.23 -1.11
C ASN A 108 -28.71 25.37 0.04
N ILE A 109 -29.81 24.64 -0.16
CA ILE A 109 -30.39 23.74 0.84
C ILE A 109 -29.45 22.56 1.06
N LEU A 110 -29.01 21.92 -0.02
CA LEU A 110 -28.05 20.83 0.03
C LEU A 110 -26.75 21.26 0.72
N VAL A 111 -26.21 22.43 0.37
CA VAL A 111 -24.99 22.96 1.00
C VAL A 111 -25.16 23.12 2.51
N LYS A 112 -26.31 23.65 2.97
CA LYS A 112 -26.63 23.78 4.40
C LYS A 112 -26.76 22.42 5.08
N ASN A 113 -27.43 21.45 4.45
CA ASN A 113 -27.59 20.10 4.98
C ASN A 113 -26.22 19.42 5.17
N LEU A 114 -25.36 19.47 4.14
CA LEU A 114 -24.01 18.92 4.20
C LEU A 114 -23.17 19.58 5.31
N ALA A 115 -23.22 20.91 5.43
CA ALA A 115 -22.54 21.61 6.52
C ALA A 115 -23.06 21.18 7.90
N GLY A 116 -24.39 21.04 8.07
CA GLY A 116 -25.00 20.54 9.31
C GLY A 116 -24.61 19.10 9.65
N MET A 117 -24.32 18.27 8.64
CA MET A 117 -23.78 16.92 8.84
C MET A 117 -22.30 16.90 9.26
N GLY A 118 -21.59 18.02 9.18
CA GLY A 118 -20.14 18.12 9.43
C GLY A 118 -19.29 17.78 8.20
N VAL A 119 -19.88 17.79 6.99
CA VAL A 119 -19.16 17.55 5.74
C VAL A 119 -18.30 18.76 5.40
N ASP A 120 -17.07 18.53 4.95
CA ASP A 120 -16.20 19.57 4.40
C ASP A 120 -16.69 19.98 3.00
N VAL A 121 -17.60 20.95 2.96
CA VAL A 121 -18.20 21.45 1.72
C VAL A 121 -17.14 22.06 0.79
N LYS A 122 -16.06 22.66 1.32
CA LYS A 122 -14.97 23.20 0.48
C LYS A 122 -14.32 22.08 -0.32
N MET A 123 -14.09 20.93 0.32
CA MET A 123 -13.58 19.74 -0.35
C MET A 123 -14.58 19.13 -1.33
N VAL A 124 -15.88 19.14 -1.01
CA VAL A 124 -16.95 18.70 -1.93
C VAL A 124 -16.89 19.51 -3.23
N ARG A 125 -16.84 20.85 -3.13
CA ARG A 125 -16.70 21.77 -4.27
C ARG A 125 -15.46 21.48 -5.11
N LYS A 126 -14.31 21.25 -4.45
CA LYS A 126 -13.05 20.95 -5.14
C LYS A 126 -13.09 19.61 -5.89
N ARG A 127 -13.74 18.59 -5.32
CA ARG A 127 -13.70 17.22 -5.85
C ARG A 127 -14.76 16.96 -6.91
N GLN A 128 -16.01 17.33 -6.63
CA GLN A 128 -17.16 17.01 -7.48
C GLN A 128 -18.20 18.14 -7.43
N PRO A 129 -17.89 19.33 -7.99
CA PRO A 129 -18.75 20.52 -7.90
C PRO A 129 -20.13 20.29 -8.50
N GLY A 130 -20.22 19.49 -9.57
CA GLY A 130 -21.50 19.16 -10.21
C GLY A 130 -22.50 18.42 -9.32
N VAL A 131 -22.08 17.81 -8.20
CA VAL A 131 -23.00 17.20 -7.23
C VAL A 131 -23.82 18.27 -6.50
N LEU A 132 -23.23 19.43 -6.22
CA LEU A 132 -23.90 20.52 -5.50
C LEU A 132 -24.93 21.26 -6.35
N LYS A 133 -24.87 21.13 -7.67
CA LYS A 133 -25.87 21.69 -8.60
C LYS A 133 -27.12 20.81 -8.74
N ARG A 134 -27.14 19.62 -8.12
CA ARG A 134 -28.29 18.71 -8.24
C ARG A 134 -29.45 19.17 -7.37
N GLN A 135 -30.64 19.19 -7.96
CA GLN A 135 -31.88 19.49 -7.23
C GLN A 135 -32.32 18.32 -6.35
N ILE A 136 -32.11 17.09 -6.82
CA ILE A 136 -32.50 15.87 -6.11
C ILE A 136 -31.24 15.14 -5.64
N THR A 137 -31.12 14.99 -4.33
CA THR A 137 -30.08 14.24 -3.63
C THR A 137 -30.67 13.41 -2.49
N ASN A 138 -29.87 12.49 -1.95
CA ASN A 138 -30.26 11.53 -0.91
C ASN A 138 -29.23 11.55 0.24
N GLU A 139 -28.85 12.73 0.70
CA GLU A 139 -27.87 12.91 1.79
C GLU A 139 -28.37 12.33 3.13
N ASP A 140 -29.63 12.57 3.47
CA ASP A 140 -30.23 12.05 4.71
C ASP A 140 -30.48 10.55 4.64
N GLY A 141 -30.96 10.04 3.50
CA GLY A 141 -31.14 8.60 3.34
C GLY A 141 -29.80 7.84 3.34
N LEU A 142 -28.73 8.41 2.75
CA LEU A 142 -27.39 7.84 2.87
C LEU A 142 -26.90 7.86 4.32
N LYS A 143 -27.11 8.98 5.03
CA LYS A 143 -26.75 9.11 6.44
C LYS A 143 -27.43 8.03 7.29
N ILE A 144 -28.76 7.94 7.21
CA ILE A 144 -29.56 6.95 7.96
C ILE A 144 -29.11 5.52 7.60
N PHE A 145 -28.90 5.24 6.31
CA PHE A 145 -28.42 3.94 5.85
C PHE A 145 -27.09 3.56 6.49
N LEU A 146 -26.08 4.45 6.43
CA LEU A 146 -24.76 4.17 6.99
C LEU A 146 -24.77 4.11 8.52
N GLN A 147 -25.59 4.93 9.19
CA GLN A 147 -25.77 4.86 10.65
C GLN A 147 -26.38 3.51 11.07
N GLY A 148 -27.39 3.04 10.34
CA GLY A 148 -28.00 1.71 10.56
C GLY A 148 -27.02 0.54 10.35
N LYS A 149 -25.88 0.80 9.70
CA LYS A 149 -24.78 -0.16 9.50
C LYS A 149 -23.60 0.04 10.47
N GLY A 150 -23.74 0.93 11.45
CA GLY A 150 -22.73 1.18 12.49
C GLY A 150 -21.70 2.26 12.16
N ALA A 151 -21.87 3.03 11.09
CA ALA A 151 -21.00 4.17 10.81
C ALA A 151 -21.34 5.35 11.74
N ASN A 152 -20.32 5.90 12.40
CA ASN A 152 -20.48 7.12 13.21
C ASN A 152 -20.59 8.38 12.33
N ARG A 153 -21.03 9.48 12.93
CA ARG A 153 -21.26 10.76 12.23
C ARG A 153 -20.01 11.26 11.53
N GLU A 154 -18.85 11.15 12.17
CA GLU A 154 -17.56 11.62 11.66
C GLU A 154 -17.13 10.81 10.43
N ALA A 155 -17.33 9.49 10.45
CA ALA A 155 -17.06 8.62 9.31
C ALA A 155 -17.96 8.97 8.11
N ILE A 156 -19.26 9.18 8.34
CA ILE A 156 -20.22 9.54 7.29
C ILE A 156 -19.83 10.89 6.67
N ALA A 157 -19.55 11.89 7.50
CA ALA A 157 -19.09 13.19 7.04
C ALA A 157 -17.79 13.08 6.21
N SER A 158 -16.81 12.30 6.69
CA SER A 158 -15.56 12.03 5.98
C SER A 158 -15.75 11.29 4.65
N ILE A 159 -16.67 10.33 4.59
CA ILE A 159 -17.03 9.58 3.38
C ILE A 159 -17.59 10.55 2.32
N ILE A 160 -18.59 11.36 2.69
CA ILE A 160 -19.24 12.29 1.76
C ILE A 160 -18.25 13.38 1.31
N SER A 161 -17.42 13.90 2.22
CA SER A 161 -16.41 14.92 1.91
C SER A 161 -15.39 14.43 0.86
N ARG A 162 -15.03 13.14 0.91
CA ARG A 162 -14.07 12.52 -0.02
C ARG A 162 -14.72 11.99 -1.29
N TYR A 163 -16.00 11.61 -1.24
CA TYR A 163 -16.73 11.10 -2.39
C TYR A 163 -18.17 11.63 -2.46
N PRO A 164 -18.37 12.91 -2.84
CA PRO A 164 -19.68 13.56 -2.78
C PRO A 164 -20.80 12.85 -3.53
N ARG A 165 -20.50 12.22 -4.68
CA ARG A 165 -21.47 11.45 -5.48
C ARG A 165 -22.10 10.28 -4.72
N ALA A 166 -21.60 9.90 -3.54
CA ALA A 166 -22.26 8.96 -2.65
C ALA A 166 -23.71 9.37 -2.33
N ILE A 167 -23.98 10.66 -2.16
CA ILE A 167 -25.33 11.17 -1.81
C ILE A 167 -26.34 11.06 -2.96
N THR A 168 -25.90 10.64 -4.15
CA THR A 168 -26.80 10.50 -5.30
C THR A 168 -27.27 9.06 -5.51
N ARG A 169 -27.01 8.17 -4.55
CA ARG A 169 -27.40 6.76 -4.63
C ARG A 169 -28.77 6.57 -4.00
N SER A 170 -29.63 5.81 -4.67
CA SER A 170 -30.92 5.42 -4.12
C SER A 170 -30.73 4.41 -2.98
N HIS A 171 -31.66 4.39 -2.04
CA HIS A 171 -31.65 3.41 -0.94
C HIS A 171 -31.58 1.97 -1.44
N GLN A 172 -32.35 1.65 -2.49
CA GLN A 172 -32.37 0.31 -3.10
C GLN A 172 -30.99 -0.09 -3.66
N SER A 173 -30.34 0.80 -4.42
CA SER A 173 -29.01 0.52 -4.98
C SER A 173 -27.94 0.35 -3.90
N LEU A 174 -28.03 1.13 -2.81
CA LEU A 174 -27.15 1.01 -1.64
C LEU A 174 -27.35 -0.35 -0.95
N LYS A 175 -28.60 -0.74 -0.70
CA LYS A 175 -28.96 -2.02 -0.07
C LYS A 175 -28.43 -3.19 -0.88
N GLU A 176 -28.74 -3.25 -2.17
CA GLU A 176 -28.26 -4.32 -3.06
C GLU A 176 -26.73 -4.41 -3.07
N ARG A 177 -26.03 -3.29 -3.21
CA ARG A 177 -24.56 -3.31 -3.19
C ARG A 177 -24.02 -3.78 -1.85
N TRP A 178 -24.66 -3.36 -0.77
CA TRP A 178 -24.29 -3.80 0.57
C TRP A 178 -24.43 -5.31 0.74
N GLU A 179 -25.54 -5.88 0.28
CA GLU A 179 -25.73 -7.34 0.31
C GLU A 179 -24.70 -8.09 -0.55
N ILE A 180 -24.29 -7.53 -1.69
CA ILE A 180 -23.19 -8.10 -2.50
C ILE A 180 -21.85 -8.05 -1.72
N TRP A 181 -21.59 -7.01 -0.94
CA TRP A 181 -20.39 -6.97 -0.09
C TRP A 181 -20.51 -7.94 1.10
N ARG A 182 -21.72 -8.13 1.64
CA ARG A 182 -22.02 -9.07 2.74
C ARG A 182 -21.97 -10.54 2.32
N SER A 183 -22.11 -10.85 1.04
CA SER A 183 -21.86 -12.22 0.55
C SER A 183 -20.38 -12.58 0.52
N ILE A 184 -19.48 -11.60 0.66
CA ILE A 184 -18.02 -11.78 0.70
C ILE A 184 -17.46 -11.55 2.10
N LEU A 185 -17.91 -10.51 2.80
CA LEU A 185 -17.44 -10.09 4.13
C LEU A 185 -18.41 -10.52 5.22
N MET A 186 -17.90 -10.80 6.43
CA MET A 186 -18.67 -11.45 7.49
C MET A 186 -19.44 -10.48 8.38
N THR A 187 -19.06 -9.20 8.42
CA THR A 187 -19.73 -8.17 9.25
C THR A 187 -19.95 -6.84 8.53
N ASP A 188 -20.98 -6.09 8.96
CA ASP A 188 -21.22 -4.72 8.49
C ASP A 188 -20.03 -3.79 8.86
N MET A 189 -19.38 -4.05 10.00
CA MET A 189 -18.28 -3.22 10.50
C MET A 189 -17.02 -3.32 9.62
N GLU A 190 -16.77 -4.48 8.99
CA GLU A 190 -15.70 -4.62 8.00
C GLU A 190 -15.95 -3.71 6.78
N ILE A 191 -17.20 -3.68 6.29
CA ILE A 191 -17.60 -2.81 5.17
C ILE A 191 -17.42 -1.35 5.57
N VAL A 192 -17.91 -0.94 6.73
CA VAL A 192 -17.73 0.43 7.25
C VAL A 192 -16.24 0.78 7.34
N THR A 193 -15.39 -0.14 7.80
CA THR A 193 -13.93 0.07 7.90
C THR A 193 -13.29 0.26 6.53
N ILE A 194 -13.75 -0.47 5.51
CA ILE A 194 -13.30 -0.28 4.12
C ILE A 194 -13.78 1.08 3.60
N LEU A 195 -15.04 1.48 3.81
CA LEU A 195 -15.57 2.77 3.37
C LEU A 195 -14.84 3.95 4.04
N LYS A 196 -14.45 3.82 5.30
CA LYS A 196 -13.61 4.81 6.00
C LYS A 196 -12.27 5.00 5.31
N ARG A 197 -11.66 3.95 4.75
CA ARG A 197 -10.38 4.06 4.02
C ARG A 197 -10.57 4.50 2.57
N SER A 198 -11.54 3.93 1.87
CA SER A 198 -11.73 4.11 0.43
C SER A 198 -13.22 4.15 0.05
N PRO A 199 -13.91 5.29 0.26
CA PRO A 199 -15.33 5.42 -0.05
C PRO A 199 -15.60 5.28 -1.56
N GLU A 200 -14.66 5.74 -2.39
CA GLU A 200 -14.74 5.66 -3.84
C GLU A 200 -15.04 4.24 -4.33
N SER A 201 -14.43 3.23 -3.72
CA SER A 201 -14.55 1.84 -4.18
C SER A 201 -16.00 1.33 -4.20
N PHE A 202 -16.82 1.78 -3.25
CA PHE A 202 -18.24 1.42 -3.14
C PHE A 202 -19.13 2.39 -3.92
N PHE A 203 -18.83 3.69 -3.94
CA PHE A 203 -19.74 4.71 -4.48
C PHE A 203 -19.46 5.11 -5.94
N ARG A 204 -18.33 4.69 -6.52
CA ARG A 204 -17.91 5.07 -7.89
C ARG A 204 -18.84 4.52 -8.96
N SER A 205 -19.16 3.23 -8.90
CA SER A 205 -20.09 2.61 -9.84
C SER A 205 -21.54 2.70 -9.33
N GLY A 206 -22.52 2.62 -10.21
CA GLY A 206 -23.92 2.32 -9.86
C GLY A 206 -24.31 0.89 -10.23
N ASN A 207 -23.46 0.20 -10.99
CA ASN A 207 -23.76 -1.06 -11.64
C ASN A 207 -23.45 -2.25 -10.71
N ASN A 208 -24.49 -2.77 -10.05
CA ASN A 208 -24.40 -3.92 -9.17
C ASN A 208 -24.23 -5.24 -9.94
N GLU A 209 -24.81 -5.34 -11.14
CA GLU A 209 -24.67 -6.51 -12.02
C GLU A 209 -23.21 -6.72 -12.45
N ASN A 210 -22.51 -5.65 -12.84
CA ASN A 210 -21.08 -5.72 -13.18
C ASN A 210 -20.24 -6.19 -11.99
N MET A 211 -20.56 -5.75 -10.78
CA MET A 211 -19.86 -6.22 -9.58
C MET A 211 -20.06 -7.72 -9.36
N GLN A 212 -21.29 -8.22 -9.52
CA GLN A 212 -21.57 -9.66 -9.44
C GLN A 212 -20.81 -10.44 -10.52
N LYS A 213 -20.78 -9.93 -11.77
CA LYS A 213 -20.00 -10.54 -12.85
C LYS A 213 -18.51 -10.61 -12.54
N ASN A 214 -17.94 -9.58 -11.90
CA ASN A 214 -16.55 -9.62 -11.43
C ASN A 214 -16.34 -10.68 -10.35
N ILE A 215 -17.27 -10.84 -9.41
CA ILE A 215 -17.21 -11.88 -8.37
C ILE A 215 -17.22 -13.26 -9.04
N THR A 216 -18.14 -13.50 -9.98
CA THR A 216 -18.21 -14.75 -10.73
C THR A 216 -16.93 -15.02 -11.52
N LEU A 217 -16.35 -14.00 -12.16
CA LEU A 217 -15.07 -14.10 -12.88
C LEU A 217 -13.92 -14.49 -11.95
N PHE A 218 -13.84 -13.90 -10.76
CA PHE A 218 -12.80 -14.24 -9.80
C PHE A 218 -12.98 -15.65 -9.24
N CYS A 219 -14.22 -16.08 -8.98
CA CYS A 219 -14.51 -17.47 -8.63
C CYS A 219 -14.12 -18.44 -9.77
N SER A 220 -14.35 -18.08 -11.04
CA SER A 220 -14.07 -18.97 -12.17
C SER A 220 -12.57 -19.23 -12.39
N ILE A 221 -11.69 -18.32 -11.96
CA ILE A 221 -10.24 -18.55 -11.93
C ILE A 221 -9.78 -19.24 -10.63
N GLY A 222 -10.70 -19.81 -9.85
CA GLY A 222 -10.41 -20.62 -8.68
C GLY A 222 -10.12 -19.83 -7.39
N LEU A 223 -10.39 -18.52 -7.33
CA LEU A 223 -10.27 -17.75 -6.09
C LEU A 223 -11.35 -18.16 -5.09
N THR A 224 -10.95 -18.40 -3.85
CA THR A 224 -11.85 -18.82 -2.78
C THR A 224 -12.58 -17.64 -2.15
N SER A 225 -13.63 -17.91 -1.37
CA SER A 225 -14.31 -16.86 -0.57
C SER A 225 -13.32 -16.09 0.33
N LYS A 226 -12.32 -16.76 0.90
CA LYS A 226 -11.25 -16.12 1.68
C LYS A 226 -10.40 -15.18 0.82
N ASP A 227 -10.05 -15.58 -0.39
CA ASP A 227 -9.30 -14.74 -1.32
C ASP A 227 -10.10 -13.49 -1.71
N LEU A 228 -11.39 -13.66 -2.03
CA LEU A 228 -12.29 -12.55 -2.33
C LEU A 228 -12.43 -11.59 -1.14
N GLY A 229 -12.55 -12.12 0.08
CA GLY A 229 -12.54 -11.32 1.30
C GLY A 229 -11.28 -10.48 1.42
N ASN A 230 -10.11 -11.12 1.29
CA ASN A 230 -8.81 -10.43 1.31
C ASN A 230 -8.69 -9.37 0.20
N MET A 231 -9.16 -9.67 -1.01
CA MET A 231 -9.17 -8.75 -2.15
C MET A 231 -10.05 -7.54 -1.87
N LEU A 232 -11.27 -7.75 -1.37
CA LEU A 232 -12.21 -6.68 -1.07
C LEU A 232 -11.72 -5.80 0.09
N THR A 233 -11.06 -6.39 1.09
CA THR A 233 -10.46 -5.64 2.19
C THR A 233 -9.23 -4.82 1.77
N ARG A 234 -8.35 -5.39 0.93
CA ARG A 234 -7.09 -4.73 0.53
C ARG A 234 -7.30 -3.74 -0.62
N VAL A 235 -8.05 -4.15 -1.65
CA VAL A 235 -8.15 -3.45 -2.93
C VAL A 235 -9.60 -3.46 -3.45
N PRO A 236 -10.56 -2.86 -2.71
CA PRO A 236 -11.99 -2.94 -3.03
C PRO A 236 -12.36 -2.37 -4.40
N ARG A 237 -11.54 -1.45 -4.94
CA ARG A 237 -11.77 -0.82 -6.25
C ARG A 237 -11.82 -1.85 -7.39
N VAL A 238 -11.13 -2.99 -7.26
CA VAL A 238 -11.08 -4.05 -8.28
C VAL A 238 -12.47 -4.57 -8.64
N PHE A 239 -13.38 -4.66 -7.66
CA PHE A 239 -14.76 -5.12 -7.88
C PHE A 239 -15.63 -4.11 -8.65
N SER A 240 -15.20 -2.85 -8.69
CA SER A 240 -15.83 -1.75 -9.42
C SER A 240 -15.21 -1.49 -10.80
N ASN A 241 -14.16 -2.24 -11.20
CA ASN A 241 -13.66 -2.22 -12.57
C ASN A 241 -14.71 -2.79 -13.53
N SER A 242 -14.65 -2.44 -14.81
CA SER A 242 -15.44 -3.18 -15.81
C SER A 242 -14.93 -4.63 -15.88
N ILE A 243 -15.83 -5.56 -16.19
CA ILE A 243 -15.47 -6.96 -16.33
C ILE A 243 -14.38 -7.17 -17.41
N GLU A 244 -14.42 -6.39 -18.48
CA GLU A 244 -13.45 -6.45 -19.58
C GLU A 244 -12.04 -6.10 -19.11
N LEU A 245 -11.90 -5.09 -18.24
CA LEU A 245 -10.58 -4.70 -17.69
C LEU A 245 -9.97 -5.83 -16.85
N ASN A 246 -10.78 -6.48 -16.01
CA ASN A 246 -10.31 -7.61 -15.21
C ASN A 246 -9.97 -8.81 -16.09
N LYS A 247 -10.79 -9.11 -17.12
CA LYS A 247 -10.50 -10.17 -18.12
C LYS A 247 -9.21 -9.90 -18.90
N GLN A 248 -8.95 -8.66 -19.32
CA GLN A 248 -7.74 -8.29 -20.03
C GLN A 248 -6.47 -8.54 -19.20
N MET A 249 -6.50 -8.23 -17.91
CA MET A 249 -5.37 -8.49 -17.03
C MET A 249 -5.17 -10.01 -16.81
N ILE A 250 -6.26 -10.76 -16.60
CA ILE A 250 -6.20 -12.23 -16.48
C ILE A 250 -5.62 -12.86 -17.75
N SER A 251 -6.09 -12.45 -18.93
CA SER A 251 -5.57 -12.91 -20.22
C SER A 251 -4.08 -12.59 -20.37
N LEU A 252 -3.66 -11.37 -20.04
CA LEU A 252 -2.24 -11.01 -20.10
C LEU A 252 -1.38 -11.92 -19.21
N LEU A 253 -1.84 -12.23 -18.00
CA LEU A 253 -1.09 -13.10 -17.09
C LEU A 253 -1.01 -14.53 -17.61
N ASN A 254 -2.08 -15.03 -18.24
CA ASN A 254 -2.07 -16.32 -18.95
C ASN A 254 -1.03 -16.30 -20.09
N ASP A 255 -1.07 -15.28 -20.95
CA ASP A 255 -0.16 -15.15 -22.10
C ASP A 255 1.30 -15.11 -21.63
N ILE A 256 1.62 -14.30 -20.62
CA ILE A 256 2.96 -14.23 -20.03
C ILE A 256 3.43 -15.60 -19.52
N TYR A 257 2.53 -16.35 -18.87
CA TYR A 257 2.87 -17.66 -18.32
C TYR A 257 3.18 -18.68 -19.42
N LEU A 258 2.35 -18.71 -20.47
CA LEU A 258 2.53 -19.58 -21.62
C LEU A 258 3.79 -19.23 -22.42
N ASP A 259 4.05 -17.94 -22.65
CA ASP A 259 5.24 -17.44 -23.36
C ASP A 259 6.54 -17.85 -22.63
N LEU A 260 6.50 -18.00 -21.31
CA LEU A 260 7.62 -18.45 -20.49
C LEU A 260 7.75 -19.99 -20.42
N GLY A 261 6.84 -20.74 -21.07
CA GLY A 261 6.83 -22.19 -21.13
C GLY A 261 6.09 -22.89 -19.98
N GLY A 262 5.14 -22.20 -19.32
CA GLY A 262 4.30 -22.77 -18.27
C GLY A 262 3.14 -23.60 -18.83
N GLU A 263 2.71 -24.63 -18.09
CA GLU A 263 1.67 -25.58 -18.53
C GLU A 263 0.28 -25.32 -17.93
N LYS A 264 0.21 -24.84 -16.69
CA LYS A 264 -1.04 -24.60 -15.93
C LYS A 264 -1.27 -23.10 -15.66
N PRO A 265 -1.77 -22.33 -16.65
CA PRO A 265 -1.92 -20.88 -16.53
C PRO A 265 -2.93 -20.46 -15.45
N ASP A 266 -4.02 -21.21 -15.25
CA ASP A 266 -5.06 -20.84 -14.28
C ASP A 266 -4.54 -20.84 -12.82
N ASP A 267 -3.75 -21.85 -12.45
CA ASP A 267 -3.13 -21.94 -11.12
C ASP A 267 -2.15 -20.78 -10.89
N PHE A 268 -1.39 -20.42 -11.93
CA PHE A 268 -0.48 -19.28 -11.89
C PHE A 268 -1.22 -17.96 -11.71
N VAL A 269 -2.27 -17.70 -12.49
CA VAL A 269 -3.07 -16.48 -12.38
C VAL A 269 -3.69 -16.36 -10.99
N LYS A 270 -4.28 -17.44 -10.48
CA LYS A 270 -4.80 -17.49 -9.12
C LYS A 270 -3.73 -17.14 -8.09
N GLN A 271 -2.53 -17.73 -8.22
CA GLN A 271 -1.43 -17.50 -7.29
C GLN A 271 -0.96 -16.04 -7.32
N ILE A 272 -0.80 -15.44 -8.50
CA ILE A 272 -0.38 -14.05 -8.66
C ILE A 272 -1.43 -13.10 -8.11
N ILE A 273 -2.70 -13.27 -8.46
CA ILE A 273 -3.77 -12.37 -8.03
C ILE A 273 -4.01 -12.46 -6.53
N SER A 274 -4.01 -13.67 -5.94
CA SER A 274 -4.20 -13.83 -4.49
C SER A 274 -3.08 -13.18 -3.68
N LYS A 275 -1.82 -13.24 -4.14
CA LYS A 275 -0.67 -12.58 -3.51
C LYS A 275 -0.69 -11.06 -3.75
N ASN A 276 -0.81 -10.65 -5.01
CA ASN A 276 -0.71 -9.27 -5.47
C ASN A 276 -1.97 -8.78 -6.20
N VAL A 277 -3.03 -8.53 -5.43
CA VAL A 277 -4.31 -8.01 -5.94
C VAL A 277 -4.15 -6.65 -6.65
N PHE A 278 -3.13 -5.85 -6.30
CA PHE A 278 -2.89 -4.54 -6.88
C PHE A 278 -2.56 -4.59 -8.37
N ILE A 279 -2.12 -5.75 -8.89
CA ILE A 279 -1.88 -5.95 -10.31
C ILE A 279 -3.14 -5.66 -11.15
N LEU A 280 -4.34 -5.95 -10.62
CA LEU A 280 -5.64 -5.69 -11.27
C LEU A 280 -6.01 -4.20 -11.34
N LEU A 281 -5.25 -3.34 -10.66
CA LEU A 281 -5.40 -1.87 -10.80
C LEU A 281 -4.42 -1.27 -11.80
N ARG A 282 -3.51 -2.07 -12.37
CA ARG A 282 -2.51 -1.60 -13.34
C ARG A 282 -3.00 -1.81 -14.76
N SER A 283 -2.35 -1.11 -15.68
CA SER A 283 -2.58 -1.34 -17.12
C SER A 283 -1.79 -2.55 -17.59
N SER A 284 -2.34 -3.28 -18.55
CA SER A 284 -1.67 -4.41 -19.21
C SER A 284 -0.30 -4.00 -19.78
N LYS A 285 -0.21 -2.78 -20.35
CA LYS A 285 1.04 -2.21 -20.85
C LYS A 285 2.11 -2.09 -19.76
N GLN A 286 1.73 -1.61 -18.57
CA GLN A 286 2.68 -1.45 -17.47
C GLN A 286 3.18 -2.81 -16.96
N VAL A 287 2.28 -3.76 -16.74
CA VAL A 287 2.65 -5.10 -16.27
C VAL A 287 3.57 -5.80 -17.27
N LYS A 288 3.24 -5.74 -18.57
CA LYS A 288 4.09 -6.30 -19.64
C LYS A 288 5.48 -5.65 -19.67
N ALA A 289 5.55 -4.32 -19.57
CA ALA A 289 6.83 -3.60 -19.54
C ALA A 289 7.67 -3.97 -18.30
N ASN A 290 7.05 -4.16 -17.14
CA ASN A 290 7.74 -4.57 -15.92
C ASN A 290 8.28 -6.00 -16.02
N VAL A 291 7.50 -6.92 -16.59
CA VAL A 291 7.94 -8.29 -16.85
C VAL A 291 9.17 -8.30 -17.76
N GLN A 292 9.11 -7.63 -18.92
CA GLN A 292 10.22 -7.54 -19.86
C GLN A 292 11.46 -6.87 -19.24
N PHE A 293 11.24 -5.80 -18.46
CA PHE A 293 12.31 -5.10 -17.77
C PHE A 293 13.00 -5.98 -16.73
N LEU A 294 12.25 -6.67 -15.87
CA LEU A 294 12.83 -7.52 -14.83
C LEU A 294 13.59 -8.70 -15.42
N GLN A 295 13.02 -9.34 -16.44
CA GLN A 295 13.67 -10.45 -17.13
C GLN A 295 14.99 -10.02 -17.78
N SER A 296 14.99 -8.92 -18.53
CA SER A 296 16.20 -8.41 -19.18
C SER A 296 17.24 -7.89 -18.20
N SER A 297 16.83 -7.12 -17.19
CA SER A 297 17.74 -6.46 -16.23
C SER A 297 18.42 -7.43 -15.27
N LEU A 298 17.84 -8.62 -15.07
CA LEU A 298 18.41 -9.68 -14.24
C LEU A 298 18.98 -10.83 -15.09
N SER A 299 18.97 -10.68 -16.42
CA SER A 299 19.50 -11.64 -17.40
C SER A 299 19.00 -13.08 -17.19
N LEU A 300 17.69 -13.22 -16.90
CA LEU A 300 17.09 -14.50 -16.54
C LEU A 300 16.59 -15.26 -17.78
N SER A 301 16.86 -16.56 -17.81
CA SER A 301 16.18 -17.47 -18.76
C SER A 301 14.68 -17.54 -18.47
N ASN A 302 13.89 -17.98 -19.45
CA ASN A 302 12.43 -18.12 -19.27
C ASN A 302 12.08 -18.99 -18.04
N LYS A 303 12.82 -20.09 -17.83
CA LYS A 303 12.60 -21.01 -16.70
C LYS A 303 12.93 -20.37 -15.34
N GLU A 304 14.03 -19.62 -15.26
CA GLU A 304 14.41 -18.91 -14.03
C GLU A 304 13.42 -17.78 -13.71
N PHE A 305 13.00 -17.04 -14.73
CA PHE A 305 12.03 -15.97 -14.55
C PHE A 305 10.65 -16.50 -14.15
N LEU A 306 10.21 -17.62 -14.73
CA LEU A 306 9.00 -18.31 -14.31
C LEU A 306 9.06 -18.72 -12.83
N THR A 307 10.20 -19.26 -12.41
CA THR A 307 10.44 -19.62 -11.00
C THR A 307 10.38 -18.39 -10.09
N LEU A 308 10.96 -17.25 -10.53
CA LEU A 308 10.88 -15.99 -9.81
C LEU A 308 9.43 -15.52 -9.66
N LEU A 309 8.63 -15.57 -10.73
CA LEU A 309 7.22 -15.16 -10.72
C LEU A 309 6.36 -16.00 -9.78
N HIS A 310 6.56 -17.32 -9.74
CA HIS A 310 5.90 -18.20 -8.75
C HIS A 310 6.28 -17.83 -7.30
N GLY A 311 7.50 -17.32 -7.09
CA GLY A 311 8.01 -16.84 -5.81
C GLY A 311 7.54 -15.42 -5.48
N GLN A 312 8.50 -14.48 -5.52
CA GLN A 312 8.35 -13.07 -5.15
C GLN A 312 8.33 -12.09 -6.34
N GLY A 313 8.59 -12.59 -7.56
CA GLY A 313 8.56 -11.83 -8.80
C GLY A 313 7.22 -11.15 -9.04
N GLY A 314 6.14 -11.86 -8.74
CA GLY A 314 4.77 -11.34 -8.88
C GLY A 314 4.44 -10.16 -7.96
N ASP A 315 5.15 -10.01 -6.83
CA ASP A 315 4.86 -8.96 -5.86
C ASP A 315 5.15 -7.58 -6.48
N VAL A 316 6.28 -7.41 -7.15
CA VAL A 316 6.73 -6.09 -7.64
C VAL A 316 6.12 -5.65 -8.96
N LEU A 317 5.32 -6.50 -9.63
CA LEU A 317 4.77 -6.20 -10.95
C LEU A 317 3.80 -5.01 -10.95
N ASP A 318 3.25 -4.65 -9.79
CA ASP A 318 2.35 -3.52 -9.67
C ASP A 318 3.07 -2.15 -9.62
N LEU A 319 4.39 -2.12 -9.38
CA LEU A 319 5.16 -0.87 -9.34
C LEU A 319 5.08 -0.11 -10.67
N SER A 320 5.17 1.22 -10.64
CA SER A 320 5.27 1.98 -11.88
C SER A 320 6.60 1.67 -12.58
N ASN A 321 6.59 1.63 -13.91
CA ASN A 321 7.76 1.20 -14.67
C ASN A 321 8.99 2.07 -14.43
N GLU A 322 8.82 3.40 -14.41
CA GLU A 322 9.90 4.35 -14.13
C GLU A 322 10.45 4.22 -12.71
N TYR A 323 9.58 3.98 -11.73
CA TYR A 323 10.00 3.81 -10.34
C TYR A 323 10.77 2.50 -10.15
N LEU A 324 10.29 1.40 -10.76
CA LEU A 324 10.95 0.11 -10.74
C LEU A 324 12.36 0.19 -11.34
N LYS A 325 12.48 0.81 -12.51
CA LYS A 325 13.77 1.07 -13.19
C LYS A 325 14.73 1.85 -12.31
N LYS A 326 14.28 3.02 -11.83
CA LYS A 326 15.10 3.91 -11.00
C LYS A 326 15.57 3.23 -9.72
N THR A 327 14.67 2.51 -9.05
CA THR A 327 14.98 1.87 -7.77
C THR A 327 15.93 0.69 -7.97
N LEU A 328 15.72 -0.13 -9.00
CA LEU A 328 16.62 -1.23 -9.33
C LEU A 328 18.03 -0.71 -9.65
N ALA A 329 18.13 0.34 -10.48
CA ALA A 329 19.41 0.96 -10.82
C ALA A 329 20.12 1.49 -9.57
N ASN A 330 19.41 2.21 -8.69
CA ASN A 330 19.98 2.72 -7.44
C ASN A 330 20.48 1.58 -6.52
N VAL A 331 19.72 0.48 -6.39
CA VAL A 331 20.16 -0.68 -5.57
C VAL A 331 21.47 -1.22 -6.12
N LYS A 332 21.55 -1.46 -7.44
CA LYS A 332 22.74 -2.01 -8.08
C LYS A 332 23.93 -1.06 -7.92
N GLU A 333 23.76 0.21 -8.24
CA GLU A 333 24.81 1.23 -8.10
C GLU A 333 25.33 1.33 -6.67
N LYS A 334 24.43 1.35 -5.68
CA LYS A 334 24.80 1.38 -4.26
C LYS A 334 25.63 0.16 -3.87
N LEU A 335 25.22 -1.05 -4.27
CA LEU A 335 25.97 -2.27 -3.97
C LEU A 335 27.33 -2.30 -4.67
N LEU A 336 27.39 -1.88 -5.94
CA LEU A 336 28.64 -1.77 -6.69
C LEU A 336 29.61 -0.77 -6.04
N SER A 337 29.12 0.38 -5.56
CA SER A 337 29.94 1.37 -4.83
C SER A 337 30.53 0.84 -3.52
N HIS A 338 29.94 -0.22 -2.95
CA HIS A 338 30.45 -0.91 -1.77
C HIS A 338 31.31 -2.14 -2.11
N GLY A 339 31.70 -2.30 -3.37
CA GLY A 339 32.62 -3.35 -3.84
C GLY A 339 31.97 -4.68 -4.15
N CYS A 340 30.64 -4.77 -4.21
CA CYS A 340 29.97 -5.97 -4.74
C CYS A 340 30.18 -6.08 -6.25
N THR A 341 30.24 -7.31 -6.75
CA THR A 341 30.18 -7.59 -8.19
C THR A 341 28.75 -7.48 -8.72
N GLU A 342 28.59 -7.34 -10.04
CA GLU A 342 27.25 -7.29 -10.66
C GLU A 342 26.44 -8.57 -10.39
N LEU A 343 27.10 -9.73 -10.37
CA LEU A 343 26.48 -11.01 -10.05
C LEU A 343 25.95 -11.03 -8.60
N GLU A 344 26.74 -10.56 -7.64
CA GLU A 344 26.32 -10.47 -6.23
C GLU A 344 25.14 -9.50 -6.04
N ALA A 345 25.16 -8.36 -6.74
CA ALA A 345 24.06 -7.41 -6.73
C ALA A 345 22.77 -8.00 -7.31
N ASN A 346 22.86 -8.72 -8.44
CA ASN A 346 21.73 -9.40 -9.04
C ASN A 346 21.17 -10.50 -8.13
N MET A 347 22.04 -11.32 -7.53
CA MET A 347 21.64 -12.35 -6.56
C MET A 347 20.95 -11.74 -5.33
N PHE A 348 21.46 -10.61 -4.83
CA PHE A 348 20.86 -9.90 -3.71
C PHE A 348 19.43 -9.43 -4.04
N VAL A 349 19.26 -8.76 -5.18
CA VAL A 349 17.95 -8.30 -5.64
C VAL A 349 16.99 -9.49 -5.82
N LEU A 350 17.44 -10.56 -6.48
CA LEU A 350 16.65 -11.77 -6.71
C LEU A 350 16.16 -12.42 -5.42
N LYS A 351 16.95 -12.32 -4.34
CA LYS A 351 16.60 -12.86 -3.03
C LYS A 351 15.67 -11.93 -2.24
N HIS A 352 15.70 -10.61 -2.49
CA HIS A 352 14.97 -9.62 -1.71
C HIS A 352 14.20 -8.63 -2.59
N LEU A 353 13.37 -9.11 -3.51
CA LEU A 353 12.71 -8.27 -4.51
C LEU A 353 11.82 -7.19 -3.90
N ARG A 354 11.30 -7.41 -2.69
CA ARG A 354 10.45 -6.47 -1.95
C ARG A 354 11.17 -5.18 -1.53
N ILE A 355 12.50 -5.14 -1.52
CA ILE A 355 13.25 -3.89 -1.28
C ILE A 355 12.95 -2.84 -2.34
N LEU A 356 12.48 -3.24 -3.52
CA LEU A 356 12.13 -2.33 -4.62
C LEU A 356 10.90 -1.46 -4.33
N TYR A 357 10.18 -1.70 -3.23
CA TYR A 357 9.16 -0.78 -2.71
C TYR A 357 9.72 0.38 -1.88
N LEU A 358 10.98 0.30 -1.45
CA LEU A 358 11.61 1.37 -0.70
C LEU A 358 12.03 2.49 -1.66
N SER A 359 11.87 3.74 -1.23
CA SER A 359 12.44 4.85 -1.99
C SER A 359 13.97 4.69 -2.07
N PRO A 360 14.61 5.14 -3.17
CA PRO A 360 16.07 5.11 -3.30
C PRO A 360 16.80 5.66 -2.06
N GLN A 361 16.32 6.78 -1.52
CA GLN A 361 16.88 7.38 -0.31
C GLN A 361 16.76 6.46 0.91
N ASN A 362 15.55 5.97 1.22
CA ASN A 362 15.32 5.13 2.40
C ASN A 362 16.09 3.80 2.30
N LEU A 363 16.22 3.26 1.08
CA LEU A 363 17.08 2.10 0.84
C LEU A 363 18.56 2.42 1.13
N ASN A 364 19.07 3.52 0.60
CA ASN A 364 20.46 3.93 0.80
C ASN A 364 20.75 4.18 2.28
N ASP A 365 19.87 4.91 2.97
CA ASP A 365 19.98 5.17 4.41
C ASP A 365 20.02 3.85 5.21
N LYS A 366 19.15 2.88 4.86
CA LYS A 366 19.15 1.56 5.52
C LYS A 366 20.42 0.77 5.25
N ILE A 367 20.93 0.80 4.02
CA ILE A 367 22.20 0.15 3.66
C ILE A 367 23.35 0.80 4.45
N ASP A 368 23.40 2.13 4.50
CA ASP A 368 24.42 2.88 5.23
C ASP A 368 24.37 2.60 6.74
N CYS A 369 23.18 2.60 7.35
CA CYS A 369 23.02 2.21 8.74
C CYS A 369 23.53 0.79 9.02
N LEU A 370 23.21 -0.19 8.16
CA LEU A 370 23.67 -1.57 8.33
C LEU A 370 25.20 -1.68 8.23
N LEU A 371 25.81 -0.94 7.31
CA LEU A 371 27.27 -0.91 7.15
C LEU A 371 27.96 -0.22 8.32
N GLN A 372 27.40 0.89 8.83
CA GLN A 372 27.91 1.59 10.01
C GLN A 372 27.85 0.69 11.26
N THR A 373 26.74 -0.01 11.48
CA THR A 373 26.56 -0.88 12.67
C THR A 373 27.59 -2.01 12.72
N ASN A 374 27.94 -2.58 11.56
CA ASN A 374 28.97 -3.63 11.46
C ASN A 374 30.39 -3.08 11.61
N SER A 375 30.65 -1.84 11.17
CA SER A 375 31.94 -1.18 11.40
C SER A 375 32.20 -0.88 12.89
N CYS A 376 31.14 -0.66 13.67
CA CYS A 376 31.20 -0.50 15.12
C CYS A 376 31.41 -1.85 15.85
N LEU A 377 30.82 -2.94 15.36
CA LEU A 377 30.98 -4.27 15.96
C LEU A 377 32.36 -4.91 15.69
N LEU A 378 33.02 -4.56 14.59
CA LEU A 378 34.39 -5.00 14.26
C LEU A 378 35.47 -4.20 15.02
N LYS A 379 35.10 -3.04 15.58
CA LYS A 379 35.90 -2.35 16.60
C LYS A 379 35.55 -2.95 17.97
N GLY A 380 36.00 -4.18 18.22
CA GLY A 380 36.11 -4.68 19.59
C GLY A 380 36.96 -3.73 20.44
N PRO A 381 36.83 -3.74 21.78
CA PRO A 381 37.54 -2.80 22.64
C PRO A 381 39.04 -2.95 22.39
N SER A 382 39.72 -1.84 22.07
CA SER A 382 41.18 -1.84 21.89
C SER A 382 41.85 -2.45 23.14
N PRO A 383 42.74 -3.44 22.98
CA PRO A 383 43.55 -3.91 24.07
C PRO A 383 44.64 -2.88 24.33
N GLY A 384 44.39 -1.97 25.27
CA GLY A 384 45.39 -0.98 25.65
C GLY A 384 44.81 0.25 26.30
N ASP A 385 44.35 0.12 27.54
CA ASP A 385 44.80 1.09 28.53
C ASP A 385 45.01 0.39 29.88
N GLY A 386 46.28 0.16 30.17
CA GLY A 386 46.72 -0.37 31.45
C GLY A 386 46.75 0.74 32.48
N ARG A 387 46.21 0.43 33.67
CA ARG A 387 46.42 1.14 34.94
C ARG A 387 45.74 2.52 35.05
N ARG A 388 44.67 2.54 35.85
CA ARG A 388 44.68 3.26 37.14
C ARG A 388 43.84 2.49 38.15
N GLN A 389 44.53 1.74 39.01
CA GLN A 389 43.99 1.38 40.31
C GLN A 389 43.78 2.69 41.09
N HIS A 390 42.54 3.13 41.25
CA HIS A 390 42.19 3.98 42.38
C HIS A 390 41.47 3.12 43.40
N LYS A 391 42.17 2.91 44.52
CA LYS A 391 41.63 2.42 45.78
C LYS A 391 40.38 3.23 46.13
N THR A 392 39.27 2.55 46.37
CA THR A 392 38.21 3.06 47.24
C THR A 392 38.08 2.07 48.39
N GLN A 393 38.52 2.55 49.56
CA GLN A 393 38.35 1.90 50.85
C GLN A 393 36.87 1.63 51.13
N LEU A 394 36.58 0.40 51.52
CA LEU A 394 35.48 0.10 52.42
C LEU A 394 35.76 0.76 53.78
N ARG A 395 34.82 1.58 54.27
CA ARG A 395 34.50 1.70 55.69
C ARG A 395 33.15 2.40 55.91
N ALA A 396 32.34 1.70 56.71
CA ALA A 396 31.06 2.04 57.33
C ALA A 396 29.84 2.15 56.40
#